data_AF-X6LKS1-F1
#
_entry.id   AF-X6LKS1-F1
#
_cell.length_a   1.000
_cell.length_b   1.000
_cell.length_c   1.000
_cell.angle_alpha   90.00
_cell.angle_beta   90.00
_cell.angle_gamma   90.00
#
_symmetry.space_group_name_H-M   'P 1'
#
loop_
_entity.id
_entity.type
_entity.pdbx_description
1 polymer ?
#
loop_
_entity_poly.entity_id
_entity_poly.type
_entity_poly.pdbx_seq_one_letter_code
_entity_poly.pdbx_strand_id
1 'polypeptide(L)'
;MEDEILSFLRNPPVEMKQEQAEALCKVLRDDQDCKSVEDVAEQTETDWEDVLKKVKLQTAAKKRLFNAIKNISKKSSIPIPEKYLNNEKTSNILKKSKSKEVVLVSRIIKTTNRAYVTLKNNIRVTIHLSDEKWKHLEIEEGDEIECCYSITEPNTVVTIYDIQFPETYANNVSVSSKESITQIIPYSMHSRGQEQK
;
A
#
# COMPACT_ATOMS: atom_id res chain seq x y z
N MET A 1 16.53 -10.35 -20.32
CA MET A 1 15.14 -10.12 -19.89
C MET A 1 14.97 -8.61 -19.87
N GLU A 2 14.06 -8.07 -20.69
CA GLU A 2 13.86 -6.62 -20.75
C GLU A 2 13.13 -6.18 -19.47
N ASP A 3 13.60 -5.09 -18.87
CA ASP A 3 13.08 -4.54 -17.63
C ASP A 3 11.60 -4.16 -17.80
N GLU A 4 10.74 -4.59 -16.87
CA GLU A 4 9.29 -4.41 -16.96
C GLU A 4 8.87 -2.94 -17.00
N ILE A 5 9.48 -2.10 -16.15
CA ILE A 5 9.24 -0.65 -16.10
C ILE A 5 9.75 -0.02 -17.40
N LEU A 6 10.94 -0.41 -17.86
CA LEU A 6 11.51 0.11 -19.10
C LEU A 6 10.63 -0.25 -20.31
N SER A 7 10.12 -1.48 -20.36
CA SER A 7 9.21 -1.95 -21.40
C SER A 7 7.92 -1.15 -21.40
N PHE A 8 7.32 -0.91 -20.23
CA PHE A 8 6.13 -0.07 -20.08
C PHE A 8 6.34 1.37 -20.59
N LEU A 9 7.50 1.96 -20.33
CA LEU A 9 7.82 3.33 -20.75
C LEU A 9 8.07 3.45 -22.26
N ARG A 10 8.69 2.44 -22.88
CA ARG A 10 9.02 2.43 -24.31
C ARG A 10 7.85 2.06 -25.20
N ASN A 11 6.98 1.18 -24.73
CA ASN A 11 5.90 0.62 -25.54
C ASN A 11 4.60 1.43 -25.38
N PRO A 12 3.61 1.22 -26.26
CA PRO A 12 2.27 1.76 -26.07
C PRO A 12 1.72 1.35 -24.70
N PRO A 13 1.09 2.28 -23.95
CA PRO A 13 0.58 3.57 -24.42
C PRO A 13 1.50 4.79 -24.17
N VAL A 14 2.71 4.61 -23.61
CA VAL A 14 3.58 5.72 -23.21
C VAL A 14 4.49 6.19 -24.35
N GLU A 15 5.11 5.24 -25.06
CA GLU A 15 5.97 5.47 -26.24
C GLU A 15 7.03 6.57 -26.03
N MET A 16 7.88 6.42 -25.02
CA MET A 16 9.03 7.31 -24.79
C MET A 16 10.24 6.92 -25.64
N LYS A 17 11.08 7.91 -25.94
CA LYS A 17 12.42 7.66 -26.52
C LYS A 17 13.28 6.89 -25.53
N GLN A 18 14.16 6.02 -26.05
CA GLN A 18 15.04 5.14 -25.26
C GLN A 18 15.72 5.88 -24.09
N GLU A 19 16.46 6.94 -24.40
CA GLU A 19 17.24 7.70 -23.41
C GLU A 19 16.36 8.29 -22.30
N GLN A 20 15.14 8.71 -22.63
CA GLN A 20 14.19 9.26 -21.66
C GLN A 20 13.58 8.15 -20.80
N ALA A 21 13.26 7.01 -21.40
CA ALA A 21 12.72 5.85 -20.70
C ALA A 21 13.76 5.26 -19.74
N GLU A 22 15.02 5.17 -20.14
CA GLU A 22 16.13 4.71 -19.29
C GLU A 22 16.40 5.67 -18.14
N ALA A 23 16.47 6.99 -18.41
CA ALA A 23 16.66 7.99 -17.37
C ALA A 23 15.50 7.98 -16.35
N LEU A 24 14.26 7.85 -16.82
CA LEU A 24 13.09 7.75 -15.95
C LEU A 24 13.07 6.45 -15.15
N CYS A 25 13.33 5.31 -15.79
CA CYS A 25 13.40 4.01 -15.14
C CYS A 25 14.46 4.02 -14.03
N LYS A 26 15.64 4.60 -14.30
CA LYS A 26 16.70 4.74 -13.32
C LYS A 26 16.27 5.58 -12.11
N VAL A 27 15.66 6.74 -12.32
CA VAL A 27 15.16 7.59 -11.22
C VAL A 27 14.07 6.87 -10.41
N LEU A 28 13.16 6.16 -11.08
CA LEU A 28 12.12 5.37 -10.42
C LEU A 28 12.72 4.24 -9.57
N ARG A 29 13.81 3.59 -10.01
CA ARG A 29 14.51 2.56 -9.24
C ARG A 29 15.36 3.14 -8.12
N ASP A 30 16.23 4.08 -8.44
CA ASP A 30 17.25 4.57 -7.51
C ASP A 30 16.66 5.47 -6.41
N ASP A 31 15.68 6.32 -6.75
CA ASP A 31 15.14 7.31 -5.81
C ASP A 31 13.80 6.87 -5.19
N GLN A 32 13.00 6.10 -5.92
CA GLN A 32 11.65 5.71 -5.50
C GLN A 32 11.52 4.20 -5.20
N ASP A 33 12.59 3.42 -5.39
CA ASP A 33 12.61 1.95 -5.23
C ASP A 33 11.44 1.24 -5.95
N CYS A 34 11.04 1.73 -7.12
CA CYS A 34 10.03 1.05 -7.94
C CYS A 34 10.62 -0.23 -8.54
N LYS A 35 9.99 -1.37 -8.27
CA LYS A 35 10.41 -2.69 -8.76
C LYS A 35 9.53 -3.17 -9.91
N SER A 36 8.25 -2.78 -9.93
CA SER A 36 7.30 -3.12 -10.98
C SER A 36 6.52 -1.92 -11.51
N VAL A 37 5.68 -2.15 -12.52
CA VAL A 37 4.81 -1.11 -13.12
C VAL A 37 3.69 -0.70 -12.15
N GLU A 38 3.26 -1.60 -11.26
CA GLU A 38 2.32 -1.30 -10.19
C GLU A 38 2.89 -0.27 -9.22
N ASP A 39 4.16 -0.41 -8.80
CA ASP A 39 4.82 0.59 -7.96
C ASP A 39 4.85 1.97 -8.62
N VAL A 40 5.05 2.00 -9.94
CA VAL A 40 5.03 3.25 -10.73
C VAL A 40 3.62 3.86 -10.73
N ALA A 41 2.58 3.04 -10.82
CA ALA A 41 1.20 3.52 -10.83
C ALA A 41 0.71 4.03 -9.46
N GLU A 42 1.42 3.67 -8.38
CA GLU A 42 1.09 4.03 -6.99
C GLU A 42 1.77 5.31 -6.51
N GLN A 43 2.69 5.86 -7.30
CA GLN A 43 3.37 7.12 -7.02
C GLN A 43 2.36 8.29 -6.94
N THR A 44 2.50 9.13 -5.93
CA THR A 44 1.64 10.30 -5.72
C THR A 44 2.06 11.48 -6.61
N GLU A 45 1.19 12.50 -6.72
CA GLU A 45 1.49 13.69 -7.52
C GLU A 45 2.81 14.37 -7.09
N THR A 46 3.09 14.41 -5.79
CA THR A 46 4.33 14.94 -5.23
C THR A 46 5.56 14.11 -5.62
N ASP A 47 5.44 12.78 -5.60
CA ASP A 47 6.53 11.89 -5.99
C ASP A 47 6.86 12.06 -7.48
N TRP A 48 5.81 12.19 -8.30
CA TRP A 48 5.94 12.48 -9.72
C TRP A 48 6.57 13.85 -9.99
N GLU A 49 6.25 14.89 -9.22
CA GLU A 49 6.90 16.19 -9.38
C GLU A 49 8.43 16.11 -9.23
N ASP A 50 8.90 15.38 -8.21
CA ASP A 50 10.33 15.25 -7.94
C ASP A 50 11.03 14.36 -8.96
N VAL A 51 10.41 13.27 -9.39
CA VAL A 51 10.89 12.42 -10.49
C VAL A 51 10.99 13.21 -11.80
N LEU A 52 9.96 13.98 -12.13
CA LEU A 52 9.87 14.72 -13.40
C LEU A 52 10.81 15.93 -13.46
N LYS A 53 11.20 16.53 -12.32
CA LYS A 53 12.25 17.56 -12.24
C LYS A 53 13.60 17.03 -12.70
N LYS A 54 13.93 15.77 -12.39
CA LYS A 54 15.22 15.15 -12.70
C LYS A 54 15.35 14.74 -14.18
N VAL A 55 14.28 14.26 -14.80
CA VAL A 55 14.32 13.63 -16.14
C VAL A 55 13.96 14.59 -17.30
N LYS A 56 13.56 15.84 -17.01
CA LYS A 56 13.20 16.86 -18.02
C LYS A 56 12.32 16.32 -19.15
N LEU A 57 11.20 15.71 -18.78
CA LEU A 57 10.26 15.13 -19.73
C LEU A 57 9.44 16.18 -20.50
N GLN A 58 9.23 15.93 -21.79
CA GLN A 58 8.35 16.76 -22.62
C GLN A 58 6.89 16.63 -22.20
N THR A 59 6.10 17.70 -22.34
CA THR A 59 4.70 17.77 -21.92
C THR A 59 3.82 16.68 -22.54
N ALA A 60 4.04 16.34 -23.82
CA ALA A 60 3.29 15.28 -24.50
C ALA A 60 3.59 13.89 -23.90
N ALA A 61 4.86 13.60 -23.60
CA ALA A 61 5.27 12.34 -22.97
C ALA A 61 4.75 12.23 -21.54
N LYS A 62 4.78 13.32 -20.76
CA LYS A 62 4.16 13.39 -19.42
C LYS A 62 2.67 13.05 -19.47
N LYS A 63 1.93 13.66 -20.39
CA LYS A 63 0.49 13.42 -20.54
C LYS A 63 0.17 11.95 -20.88
N ARG A 64 0.94 11.34 -21.79
CA ARG A 64 0.79 9.91 -22.13
C ARG A 64 1.10 9.01 -20.93
N LEU A 65 2.16 9.30 -20.18
CA LEU A 65 2.53 8.58 -18.97
C LEU A 65 1.43 8.62 -17.90
N PHE A 66 0.93 9.82 -17.55
CA PHE A 66 -0.13 9.94 -16.54
C PHE A 66 -1.43 9.26 -16.96
N ASN A 67 -1.78 9.31 -18.26
CA ASN A 67 -2.93 8.58 -18.77
C ASN A 67 -2.75 7.06 -18.66
N ALA A 68 -1.54 6.56 -18.95
CA ALA A 68 -1.20 5.15 -18.83
C ALA A 68 -1.32 4.66 -17.38
N ILE A 69 -0.73 5.41 -16.44
CA ILE A 69 -0.80 5.15 -15.00
C ILE A 69 -2.24 5.15 -14.51
N LYS A 70 -3.04 6.16 -14.90
CA LYS A 70 -4.45 6.25 -14.54
C LYS A 70 -5.27 5.06 -15.06
N ASN A 71 -4.88 4.46 -16.18
CA ASN A 71 -5.54 3.26 -16.69
C ASN A 71 -5.12 1.99 -15.93
N ILE A 72 -3.88 1.92 -15.44
CA ILE A 72 -3.40 0.82 -14.59
C ILE A 72 -4.11 0.87 -13.24
N SER A 73 -4.20 2.05 -12.60
CA SER A 73 -4.88 2.19 -11.30
C SER A 73 -6.37 1.82 -11.36
N LYS A 74 -7.05 2.10 -12.49
CA LYS A 74 -8.43 1.67 -12.74
C LYS A 74 -8.59 0.16 -12.96
N LYS A 75 -7.56 -0.53 -13.46
CA LYS A 75 -7.58 -1.99 -13.61
C LYS A 75 -7.25 -2.72 -12.31
N SER A 76 -6.46 -2.08 -11.45
CA SER A 76 -6.09 -2.57 -10.11
C SER A 76 -7.24 -2.47 -9.10
N SER A 77 -8.18 -1.52 -9.28
CA SER A 77 -9.47 -1.55 -8.58
C SER A 77 -10.33 -2.68 -9.14
N ILE A 78 -10.30 -3.84 -8.48
CA ILE A 78 -11.21 -4.96 -8.70
C ILE A 78 -12.64 -4.40 -8.83
N PRO A 79 -13.36 -4.64 -9.94
CA PRO A 79 -14.77 -4.29 -10.02
C PRO A 79 -15.50 -5.15 -8.98
N ILE A 80 -16.01 -4.53 -7.91
CA ILE A 80 -16.99 -5.20 -7.07
C ILE A 80 -18.19 -5.51 -7.98
N PRO A 81 -18.63 -6.77 -8.08
CA PRO A 81 -19.75 -7.11 -8.93
C PRO A 81 -20.98 -6.27 -8.58
N GLU A 82 -21.56 -5.61 -9.59
CA GLU A 82 -22.78 -4.79 -9.56
C GLU A 82 -24.03 -5.49 -8.98
N LYS A 83 -23.91 -6.73 -8.51
CA LYS A 83 -25.02 -7.59 -8.07
C LYS A 83 -25.47 -7.35 -6.62
N TYR A 84 -24.85 -6.42 -5.89
CA TYR A 84 -25.25 -6.07 -4.52
C TYR A 84 -25.97 -4.72 -4.40
N LEU A 85 -26.12 -3.96 -5.50
CA LEU A 85 -27.05 -2.84 -5.52
C LEU A 85 -28.44 -3.37 -5.87
N ASN A 86 -29.18 -3.79 -4.86
CA ASN A 86 -30.63 -3.64 -4.72
C ASN A 86 -31.02 -4.43 -3.46
N ASN A 87 -31.32 -3.71 -2.37
CA ASN A 87 -32.61 -3.81 -1.68
C ASN A 87 -32.67 -2.79 -0.52
N GLU A 88 -33.71 -1.96 -0.62
CA GLU A 88 -34.49 -1.36 0.47
C GLU A 88 -33.83 -0.44 1.50
N LYS A 89 -34.21 0.85 1.35
CA LYS A 89 -34.63 1.78 2.40
C LYS A 89 -34.39 1.29 3.84
N THR A 90 -33.30 1.74 4.42
CA THR A 90 -33.29 2.03 5.85
C THR A 90 -32.45 3.29 6.08
N SER A 91 -33.12 4.33 6.56
CA SER A 91 -32.51 5.50 7.18
C SER A 91 -31.77 5.07 8.44
N ASN A 92 -30.60 4.47 8.28
CA ASN A 92 -29.69 4.22 9.38
C ASN A 92 -28.63 5.32 9.35
N ILE A 93 -28.68 6.18 10.36
CA ILE A 93 -27.58 7.04 10.80
C ILE A 93 -26.29 6.22 10.64
N LEU A 94 -25.44 6.65 9.71
CA LEU A 94 -24.18 5.99 9.34
C LEU A 94 -23.31 5.90 10.60
N LYS A 95 -23.43 4.80 11.35
CA LYS A 95 -22.53 4.50 12.46
C LYS A 95 -21.16 4.30 11.83
N LYS A 96 -20.27 5.28 11.96
CA LYS A 96 -18.83 5.08 11.77
C LYS A 96 -18.38 4.02 12.77
N SER A 97 -18.44 2.75 12.39
CA SER A 97 -17.87 1.68 13.17
C SER A 97 -16.36 1.85 13.11
N LYS A 98 -15.78 2.24 14.25
CA LYS A 98 -14.33 2.18 14.39
C LYS A 98 -13.94 0.72 14.37
N SER A 99 -13.07 0.37 13.44
CA SER A 99 -12.46 -0.94 13.30
C SER A 99 -11.06 -0.90 13.91
N LYS A 100 -10.61 -2.04 14.41
CA LYS A 100 -9.31 -2.20 15.04
C LYS A 100 -8.70 -3.50 14.51
N GLU A 101 -7.48 -3.42 13.99
CA GLU A 101 -6.82 -4.55 13.33
C GLU A 101 -5.30 -4.45 13.48
N VAL A 102 -4.64 -5.60 13.68
CA VAL A 102 -3.18 -5.70 13.61
C VAL A 102 -2.77 -6.01 12.17
N VAL A 103 -1.94 -5.14 11.60
CA VAL A 103 -1.48 -5.19 10.21
C VAL A 103 0.03 -5.14 10.14
N LEU A 104 0.57 -5.73 9.08
CA LEU A 104 2.00 -5.70 8.79
C LEU A 104 2.34 -4.44 7.99
N VAL A 105 3.40 -3.75 8.39
CA VAL A 105 4.02 -2.67 7.62
C VAL A 105 4.78 -3.30 6.47
N SER A 106 4.20 -3.21 5.28
CA SER A 106 4.72 -3.89 4.10
C SER A 106 5.86 -3.14 3.42
N ARG A 107 5.91 -1.81 3.59
CA ARG A 107 6.91 -0.96 2.95
C ARG A 107 7.01 0.39 3.65
N ILE A 108 8.22 0.93 3.74
CA ILE A 108 8.46 2.32 4.16
C ILE A 108 9.23 3.09 3.07
N ILE A 109 8.67 4.21 2.63
CA ILE A 109 9.35 5.17 1.76
C ILE A 109 10.00 6.23 2.65
N LYS A 110 11.32 6.08 2.88
CA LYS A 110 12.10 6.97 3.76
C LYS A 110 12.12 8.43 3.31
N THR A 111 12.11 8.68 2.01
CA THR A 111 12.15 10.05 1.44
C THR A 111 10.91 10.87 1.79
N THR A 112 9.74 10.21 1.86
CA THR A 112 8.47 10.87 2.18
C THR A 112 7.99 10.59 3.61
N ASN A 113 8.76 9.79 4.36
CA ASN A 113 8.43 9.28 5.69
C ASN A 113 7.01 8.67 5.75
N ARG A 114 6.71 7.80 4.76
CA ARG A 114 5.42 7.14 4.62
C ARG A 114 5.55 5.63 4.77
N ALA A 115 4.64 5.02 5.50
CA ALA A 115 4.48 3.58 5.61
C ALA A 115 3.23 3.11 4.85
N TYR A 116 3.31 1.93 4.24
CA TYR A 116 2.17 1.27 3.63
C TYR A 116 1.74 0.09 4.48
N VAL A 117 0.44 0.00 4.71
CA VAL A 117 -0.20 -1.15 5.35
C VAL A 117 -1.39 -1.59 4.52
N THR A 118 -1.76 -2.86 4.67
CA THR A 118 -2.96 -3.42 4.04
C THR A 118 -3.93 -3.81 5.16
N LEU A 119 -5.07 -3.12 5.21
CA LEU A 119 -6.17 -3.42 6.10
C LEU A 119 -7.01 -4.59 5.56
N LYS A 120 -7.93 -5.08 6.38
CA LYS A 120 -8.97 -6.04 5.99
C LYS A 120 -9.70 -5.56 4.74
N ASN A 121 -10.00 -6.50 3.84
CA ASN A 121 -10.54 -6.27 2.49
C ASN A 121 -9.52 -5.74 1.46
N ASN A 122 -8.22 -5.96 1.68
CA ASN A 122 -7.14 -5.58 0.77
C ASN A 122 -7.06 -4.07 0.50
N ILE A 123 -7.53 -3.26 1.47
CA ILE A 123 -7.46 -1.80 1.36
C ILE A 123 -6.06 -1.38 1.79
N ARG A 124 -5.26 -0.89 0.83
CA ARG A 124 -3.95 -0.31 1.12
C ARG A 124 -4.11 1.10 1.65
N VAL A 125 -3.42 1.40 2.73
CA VAL A 125 -3.45 2.70 3.40
C VAL A 125 -2.04 3.21 3.58
N THR A 126 -1.89 4.49 3.32
CA THR A 126 -0.64 5.23 3.52
C THR A 126 -0.69 5.92 4.86
N ILE A 127 0.31 5.67 5.71
CA ILE A 127 0.49 6.29 7.02
C ILE A 127 1.64 7.27 6.92
N HIS A 128 1.42 8.52 7.35
CA HIS A 128 2.49 9.50 7.48
C HIS A 128 3.18 9.30 8.83
N LEU A 129 4.41 8.78 8.84
CA LEU A 129 5.15 8.49 10.07
C LEU A 129 5.55 9.76 10.83
N SER A 130 5.52 10.92 10.19
CA SER A 130 5.76 12.22 10.84
C SER A 130 4.56 12.78 11.62
N ASP A 131 3.41 12.11 11.62
CA ASP A 131 2.22 12.60 12.34
C ASP A 131 2.49 12.62 13.86
N GLU A 132 2.21 13.75 14.50
CA GLU A 132 2.42 13.97 15.93
C GLU A 132 1.83 12.87 16.82
N LYS A 133 0.75 12.21 16.38
CA LYS A 133 0.09 11.14 17.12
C LYS A 133 0.95 9.90 17.32
N TRP A 134 1.77 9.54 16.33
CA TRP A 134 2.53 8.27 16.31
C TRP A 134 3.98 8.42 15.85
N LYS A 135 4.49 9.64 15.64
CA LYS A 135 5.91 9.88 15.28
C LYS A 135 6.93 9.36 16.31
N HIS A 136 6.47 9.08 17.52
CA HIS A 136 7.29 8.49 18.59
C HIS A 136 7.39 6.96 18.48
N LEU A 137 6.53 6.34 17.66
CA LEU A 137 6.64 4.95 17.28
C LEU A 137 7.64 4.89 16.14
N GLU A 138 8.86 4.44 16.44
CA GLU A 138 9.93 4.22 15.46
C GLU A 138 9.60 3.01 14.58
N ILE A 139 8.52 3.12 13.78
CA ILE A 139 7.96 2.04 12.96
C ILE A 139 8.92 1.72 11.82
N GLU A 140 9.26 0.44 11.67
CA GLU A 140 10.11 -0.10 10.61
C GLU A 140 9.33 -1.04 9.65
N GLU A 141 9.94 -1.33 8.50
CA GLU A 141 9.38 -2.30 7.56
C GLU A 141 9.43 -3.71 8.16
N GLY A 142 8.30 -4.43 8.11
CA GLY A 142 8.14 -5.73 8.75
C GLY A 142 7.56 -5.67 10.15
N ASP A 143 7.36 -4.48 10.73
CA ASP A 143 6.68 -4.35 12.01
C ASP A 143 5.19 -4.68 11.90
N GLU A 144 4.65 -5.26 12.98
CA GLU A 144 3.21 -5.34 13.18
C GLU A 144 2.74 -4.13 13.96
N ILE A 145 1.71 -3.46 13.44
CA ILE A 145 1.08 -2.32 14.09
C ILE A 145 -0.42 -2.55 14.21
N GLU A 146 -1.00 -2.08 15.30
CA GLU A 146 -2.42 -2.11 15.55
C GLU A 146 -3.03 -0.77 15.09
N CYS A 147 -3.85 -0.83 14.06
CA CYS A 147 -4.50 0.33 13.44
C CYS A 147 -5.95 0.47 13.93
N CYS A 148 -6.30 1.62 14.50
CA CYS A 148 -7.68 2.01 14.75
C CYS A 148 -8.16 2.94 13.65
N TYR A 149 -9.17 2.55 12.87
CA TYR A 149 -9.62 3.30 11.70
C TYR A 149 -11.14 3.27 11.52
N SER A 150 -11.66 4.13 10.63
CA SER A 150 -13.01 3.97 10.07
C SER A 150 -12.96 4.11 8.57
N ILE A 151 -13.83 3.37 7.89
CA ILE A 151 -14.05 3.50 6.45
C ILE A 151 -15.35 4.28 6.27
N THR A 152 -15.31 5.37 5.51
CA THR A 152 -16.52 6.09 5.10
C THR A 152 -16.92 5.63 3.70
N GLU A 153 -17.96 4.80 3.63
CA GLU A 153 -18.63 4.45 2.37
C GLU A 153 -19.49 5.62 1.87
N PRO A 154 -19.64 5.81 0.54
CA PRO A 154 -19.24 4.94 -0.57
C PRO A 154 -17.81 5.17 -1.11
N ASN A 155 -17.08 6.17 -0.60
CA ASN A 155 -15.81 6.62 -1.22
C ASN A 155 -14.55 5.91 -0.68
N THR A 156 -14.70 4.85 0.12
CA THR A 156 -13.60 4.09 0.76
C THR A 156 -12.55 4.99 1.43
N VAL A 157 -12.98 6.13 1.97
CA VAL A 157 -12.04 7.03 2.66
C VAL A 157 -11.71 6.39 3.99
N VAL A 158 -10.47 5.97 4.16
CA VAL A 158 -9.96 5.44 5.41
C VAL A 158 -9.43 6.59 6.27
N THR A 159 -10.00 6.75 7.46
CA THR A 159 -9.47 7.66 8.47
C THR A 159 -8.80 6.84 9.55
N ILE A 160 -7.49 6.99 9.72
CA ILE A 160 -6.75 6.40 10.84
C ILE A 160 -6.84 7.35 12.05
N TYR A 161 -7.27 6.82 13.17
CA TYR A 161 -7.40 7.55 14.42
C TYR A 161 -6.18 7.40 15.30
N ASP A 162 -5.64 6.18 15.36
CA ASP A 162 -4.61 5.78 16.29
C ASP A 162 -3.83 4.58 15.74
N ILE A 163 -2.55 4.52 16.13
CA ILE A 163 -1.61 3.46 15.78
C ILE A 163 -0.78 3.16 17.03
N GLN A 164 -0.59 1.89 17.33
CA GLN A 164 0.31 1.43 18.41
C GLN A 164 0.93 0.08 18.07
N PHE A 165 2.00 -0.30 18.75
CA PHE A 165 2.49 -1.68 18.69
C PHE A 165 1.53 -2.63 19.43
N PRO A 166 1.31 -3.87 18.95
CA PRO A 166 0.45 -4.84 19.61
C PRO A 166 1.04 -5.30 20.95
N GLU A 167 0.18 -5.60 21.93
CA GLU A 167 0.59 -5.79 23.33
C GLU A 167 1.52 -7.00 23.57
N THR A 168 1.42 -8.11 22.83
CA THR A 168 2.35 -9.26 22.91
C THR A 168 2.08 -10.32 21.84
N TYR A 169 3.09 -10.99 21.26
CA TYR A 169 2.85 -12.15 20.38
C TYR A 169 2.28 -13.38 21.11
N ALA A 170 1.51 -14.23 20.41
CA ALA A 170 1.13 -15.55 20.90
C ALA A 170 2.33 -16.51 20.84
N ASN A 171 2.57 -17.28 21.91
CA ASN A 171 3.70 -18.20 22.00
C ASN A 171 3.24 -19.60 22.43
N ASN A 172 3.68 -20.62 21.70
CA ASN A 172 3.59 -22.02 22.11
C ASN A 172 4.99 -22.53 22.48
N VAL A 173 5.17 -22.95 23.72
CA VAL A 173 6.43 -23.53 24.20
C VAL A 173 6.26 -25.04 24.35
N SER A 174 7.02 -25.81 23.59
CA SER A 174 7.15 -27.25 23.78
C SER A 174 8.52 -27.56 24.38
N VAL A 175 8.53 -28.33 25.47
CA VAL A 175 9.75 -28.69 26.20
C VAL A 175 9.91 -30.20 26.18
N SER A 176 11.08 -30.66 25.75
CA SER A 176 11.52 -32.04 25.88
C SER A 176 12.74 -32.12 26.80
N SER A 177 13.20 -33.34 27.12
CA SER A 177 14.39 -33.55 27.95
C SER A 177 15.71 -33.15 27.28
N LYS A 178 15.70 -32.78 25.99
CA LYS A 178 16.91 -32.44 25.21
C LYS A 178 16.86 -31.07 24.56
N GLU A 179 15.66 -30.54 24.30
CA GLU A 179 15.47 -29.26 23.63
C GLU A 179 14.16 -28.59 24.07
N SER A 180 14.15 -27.26 24.02
CA SER A 180 12.97 -26.42 24.14
C SER A 180 12.72 -25.71 22.81
N ILE A 181 11.54 -25.89 22.23
CA ILE A 181 11.11 -25.21 21.02
C ILE A 181 10.07 -24.16 21.41
N THR A 182 10.30 -22.92 20.97
CA THR A 182 9.41 -21.79 21.19
C THR A 182 8.90 -21.32 19.84
N GLN A 183 7.58 -21.42 19.61
CA GLN A 183 6.93 -20.98 18.39
C GLN A 183 6.20 -19.66 18.65
N ILE A 184 6.70 -18.59 18.05
CA ILE A 184 6.10 -17.25 18.12
C ILE A 184 5.22 -17.07 16.89
N ILE A 185 3.94 -16.74 17.08
CA ILE A 185 2.97 -16.57 16.00
C ILE A 185 2.61 -15.08 15.90
N PRO A 186 2.99 -14.40 14.80
CA PRO A 186 2.58 -13.02 14.52
C PRO A 186 1.07 -12.86 14.41
N TYR A 187 0.52 -11.73 14.85
CA TYR A 187 -0.93 -11.51 14.83
C TYR A 187 -1.48 -11.38 13.41
N SER A 188 -0.70 -10.79 12.50
CA SER A 188 -1.03 -10.70 11.07
C SER A 188 -1.23 -12.07 10.41
N MET A 189 -0.71 -13.15 10.99
CA MET A 189 -0.93 -14.51 10.48
C MET A 189 -2.28 -15.11 10.89
N HIS A 190 -2.94 -14.60 11.93
CA HIS A 190 -4.21 -15.14 12.42
C HIS A 190 -5.38 -14.86 11.46
N SER A 191 -5.31 -13.79 10.68
CA SER A 191 -6.36 -13.41 9.71
C SER A 191 -6.39 -14.28 8.46
N ARG A 192 -5.36 -15.10 8.20
CA ARG A 192 -5.34 -16.05 7.06
C ARG A 192 -5.92 -17.43 7.39
N GLY A 193 -6.31 -17.69 8.64
CA GLY A 193 -6.61 -19.05 9.12
C GLY A 193 -7.94 -19.28 9.83
N GLN A 194 -8.79 -18.26 10.04
CA GLN A 194 -10.12 -18.46 10.63
C GLN A 194 -11.22 -18.62 9.57
N GLU A 195 -11.04 -19.59 8.67
CA GLU A 195 -12.14 -20.37 8.11
C GLU A 195 -11.89 -21.83 8.48
N GLN A 196 -12.25 -22.21 9.72
CA GLN A 196 -12.54 -23.59 10.11
C GLN A 196 -13.06 -23.66 11.55
N LYS A 197 -14.36 -23.44 11.71
CA LYS A 197 -15.32 -24.44 12.20
C LYS A 197 -16.73 -23.87 12.29
#